data_AF-A0A7Y4C8K8-F1
#
_entry.id   AF-A0A7Y4C8K8-F1
#
_cell.length_a   1.000
_cell.length_b   1.000
_cell.length_c   1.000
_cell.angle_alpha   90.00
_cell.angle_beta   90.00
_cell.angle_gamma   90.00
#
_symmetry.space_group_name_H-M   'P 1'
#
loop_
_entity.id
_entity.type
_entity.pdbx_description
1 polymer ?
#
loop_
_entity_poly.entity_id
_entity_poly.type
_entity_poly.pdbx_seq_one_letter_code
_entity_poly.pdbx_strand_id
1 'polypeptide(L)' 'MDFWLELLFGNAVGLSSMIVIFITVGLMLFFGSYFIYKVMSDKSPH' A
#
# COMPACT_ATOMS: atom_id res chain seq x y z
N MET A 1 9.07 9.10 17.43
CA MET A 1 8.32 10.02 16.53
C MET A 1 9.28 10.87 15.71
N ASP A 2 10.42 11.27 16.26
CA ASP A 2 11.42 12.09 15.54
C ASP A 2 11.90 11.48 14.23
N PHE A 3 12.25 10.19 14.21
CA PHE A 3 12.64 9.51 12.98
C PHE A 3 11.57 9.61 11.86
N TRP A 4 10.29 9.44 12.20
CA TRP A 4 9.21 9.50 11.24
C TRP A 4 8.95 10.93 10.77
N LEU A 5 9.04 11.92 11.66
CA LEU A 5 8.89 13.33 11.31
C LEU A 5 10.06 13.86 10.49
N GLU A 6 11.28 13.41 10.76
CA GLU A 6 12.47 13.75 9.99
C GLU A 6 12.48 13.07 8.62
N LEU A 7 11.95 11.86 8.52
CA LEU A 7 11.75 11.19 7.23
C LEU A 7 10.62 11.84 6.41
N LEU A 8 9.57 12.35 7.06
CA LEU A 8 8.44 13.02 6.39
C LEU A 8 8.65 14.51 6.09
N PHE A 9 9.51 15.21 6.84
CA PHE A 9 9.67 16.67 6.70
C PHE A 9 11.13 17.15 6.76
N GLY A 10 12.09 16.27 7.06
CA GLY A 10 13.50 16.64 7.21
C GLY A 10 14.31 16.62 5.90
N ASN A 11 13.87 15.89 4.87
CA ASN A 11 14.59 15.80 3.58
C ASN A 11 13.66 15.34 2.43
N ALA A 12 13.89 15.86 1.21
CA ALA A 12 13.21 15.45 -0.01
C ALA A 12 13.33 13.94 -0.31
N VAL A 13 14.47 13.33 0.05
CA VAL A 13 14.69 11.87 -0.14
C VAL A 13 13.88 11.04 0.85
N GLY A 14 13.67 11.54 2.08
CA GLY A 14 12.82 10.87 3.05
C GLY A 14 11.35 10.88 2.61
N LEU A 15 10.90 12.04 2.11
CA LEU A 15 9.55 12.23 1.58
C LEU A 15 9.26 11.33 0.38
N SER A 16 10.18 11.27 -0.58
CA SER A 16 10.01 10.40 -1.76
C SER A 16 9.93 8.93 -1.37
N SER A 17 10.76 8.49 -0.42
CA SER A 17 10.74 7.11 0.10
C SER A 17 9.43 6.78 0.81
N MET A 18 8.88 7.71 1.60
CA MET A 18 7.58 7.55 2.26
C MET A 18 6.44 7.40 1.26
N ILE A 19 6.42 8.22 0.20
CA ILE A 19 5.41 8.12 -0.86
C ILE A 19 5.46 6.75 -1.55
N VAL A 20 6.66 6.23 -1.84
CA VAL A 20 6.82 4.89 -2.43
C VAL A 20 6.23 3.82 -1.51
N ILE A 21 6.51 3.88 -0.22
CA ILE A 21 5.96 2.93 0.76
C ILE A 21 4.43 2.98 0.77
N PHE A 22 3.84 4.18 0.81
CA PHE A 22 2.38 4.33 0.75
C PHE A 22 1.78 3.75 -0.53
N ILE A 23 2.41 3.99 -1.68
CA ILE A 23 1.96 3.43 -2.96
C ILE A 23 2.10 1.91 -2.97
N THR A 24 3.21 1.36 -2.49
CA THR A 24 3.42 -0.10 -2.42
C THR A 24 2.38 -0.77 -1.53
N VAL A 25 2.11 -0.21 -0.35
CA VAL A 25 1.07 -0.73 0.55
C VAL A 25 -0.31 -0.62 -0.10
N GLY A 26 -0.61 0.51 -0.76
CA GLY A 26 -1.85 0.70 -1.51
C GLY A 26 -2.03 -0.34 -2.63
N LEU A 27 -0.98 -0.63 -3.40
CA LEU A 27 -1.00 -1.65 -4.45
C LEU A 27 -1.15 -3.06 -3.87
N MET A 28 -0.42 -3.38 -2.79
CA MET A 28 -0.56 -4.68 -2.11
C MET A 28 -1.99 -4.91 -1.62
N LEU A 29 -2.61 -3.91 -1.01
CA LEU A 29 -4.01 -3.98 -0.58
C LEU A 29 -4.96 -4.06 -1.76
N PHE A 30 -4.74 -3.28 -2.82
CA PHE A 30 -5.58 -3.29 -4.02
C PHE A 30 -5.57 -4.65 -4.71
N PHE A 31 -4.39 -5.20 -4.99
CA PHE A 31 -4.28 -6.53 -5.61
C PHE A 31 -4.77 -7.63 -4.66
N GLY A 32 -4.40 -7.58 -3.37
CA GLY A 32 -4.84 -8.55 -2.38
C GLY A 32 -6.36 -8.59 -2.25
N SER A 33 -7.00 -7.43 -2.11
CA SER A 33 -8.47 -7.33 -2.05
C SER A 33 -9.14 -7.72 -3.37
N TYR A 34 -8.56 -7.39 -4.53
CA TYR A 34 -9.06 -7.85 -5.83
C TYR A 34 -9.06 -9.38 -5.93
N PHE A 35 -7.97 -10.03 -5.51
CA PHE A 35 -7.89 -11.50 -5.49
C PHE A 35 -8.90 -12.11 -4.50
N ILE A 36 -9.00 -11.57 -3.28
CA ILE A 36 -9.96 -12.04 -2.29
C ILE A 36 -11.40 -11.87 -2.79
N TYR A 37 -11.74 -10.70 -3.34
CA TYR A 37 -13.05 -10.42 -3.93
C TYR A 37 -13.36 -11.39 -5.06
N LYS A 38 -12.40 -11.62 -5.97
CA LYS A 38 -12.56 -12.56 -7.08
C LYS A 38 -12.82 -13.98 -6.56
N VAL A 39 -12.06 -14.45 -5.58
CA VAL A 39 -12.25 -15.79 -4.99
C VAL A 39 -13.60 -15.91 -4.28
N MET A 40 -14.02 -14.89 -3.55
CA MET A 40 -15.30 -14.91 -2.82
C MET A 40 -16.52 -14.74 -3.74
N SER A 41 -16.33 -14.04 -4.86
CA SER A 41 -17.41 -13.70 -5.79
C SER A 41 -17.44 -14.58 -7.03
N ASP A 42 -16.48 -15.48 -7.20
CA ASP A 42 -16.56 -16.58 -8.16
C ASP A 42 -17.73 -17.47 -7.74
N LYS A 43 -18.86 -17.31 -8.44
CA LYS A 43 -19.98 -18.23 -8.34
C LYS A 43 -19.47 -19.58 -8.81
N SER A 44 -19.36 -20.54 -7.89
CA SER A 44 -19.17 -21.96 -8.21
C SER A 44 -20.06 -22.31 -9.41
N PRO A 45 -19.52 -22.84 -10.53
CA PRO A 45 -20.30 -23.20 -11.71
C PRO A 45 -21.16 -24.47 -11.50
N HIS A 46 -21.61 -24.71 -10.26
CA HIS A 46 -22.40 -25.85 -9.84
C HIS A 46 -23.62 -25.36 -9.06
#